data_AF-A0A6P6SBC2-F1
#
_entry.id   AF-A0A6P6SBC2-F1
#
_cell.length_a   1.000
_cell.length_b   1.000
_cell.length_c   1.000
_cell.angle_alpha   90.00
_cell.angle_beta   90.00
_cell.angle_gamma   90.00
#
_symmetry.space_group_name_H-M   'P 1'
#
loop_
_entity.id
_entity.type
_entity.pdbx_description
1 polymer ?
#
loop_
_entity_poly.entity_id
_entity_poly.type
_entity_poly.pdbx_seq_one_letter_code
_entity_poly.pdbx_strand_id
1 'polypeptide(L)'
;MPCSGLDIDERESLIPPPNLQKVTIRKYPGYLFPNWMETALNNLRVLHIVDVLSLPALGKLPAALEEFKFVELQSLAYIGREFLGLPEDIDSLGESNVVAFPRLKILVFSHLPNWQTWQDIEPGEEDAVLVLPGLQHLALFGCEEFCFLPHRMLRMSSSLQSVTIR
;
A
#
# COMPACT_ATOMS: atom_id res chain seq x y z
N MET A 1 17.85 29.22 -1.89
CA MET A 1 18.56 28.25 -2.73
C MET A 1 17.77 26.96 -2.69
N PRO A 2 17.24 26.45 -3.81
CA PRO A 2 16.59 25.15 -3.82
C PRO A 2 17.67 24.06 -3.84
N CYS A 3 17.58 23.08 -2.94
CA CYS A 3 18.41 21.89 -3.00
C CYS A 3 18.08 21.16 -4.31
N SER A 4 18.96 21.32 -5.29
CA SER A 4 18.93 20.61 -6.57
C SER A 4 19.30 19.15 -6.35
N GLY A 5 18.37 18.25 -6.69
CA GLY A 5 18.63 16.84 -6.96
C GLY A 5 19.07 16.02 -5.76
N LEU A 6 18.13 15.28 -5.15
CA LEU A 6 18.52 14.09 -4.41
C LEU A 6 18.96 13.05 -5.45
N ASP A 7 20.27 12.85 -5.57
CA ASP A 7 20.85 11.77 -6.36
C ASP A 7 20.33 10.42 -5.85
N ILE A 8 20.16 9.48 -6.76
CA ILE A 8 19.65 8.12 -6.50
C ILE A 8 20.47 7.40 -5.40
N ASP A 9 21.72 7.81 -5.19
CA ASP A 9 22.65 7.25 -4.20
C ASP A 9 22.28 7.52 -2.73
N GLU A 10 21.61 8.64 -2.41
CA GLU A 10 21.22 8.91 -1.00
C GLU A 10 20.03 8.05 -0.55
N ARG A 11 19.23 7.54 -1.49
CA ARG A 11 18.05 6.69 -1.19
C ARG A 11 18.44 5.29 -0.69
N GLU A 12 19.56 4.77 -1.21
CA GLU A 12 20.17 3.52 -0.77
C GLU A 12 20.99 3.70 0.53
N SER A 13 21.42 4.92 0.86
CA SER A 13 22.24 5.19 2.05
C SER A 13 21.53 5.02 3.40
N LEU A 14 20.19 5.00 3.39
CA LEU A 14 19.36 4.80 4.59
C LEU A 14 18.94 3.34 4.70
N ILE A 15 19.89 2.43 4.89
CA ILE A 15 19.57 1.04 5.25
C ILE A 15 19.06 1.04 6.70
N PRO A 16 17.78 0.74 6.95
CA PRO A 16 17.25 0.70 8.30
C PRO A 16 17.83 -0.47 9.10
N PRO A 17 17.83 -0.40 10.44
CA PRO A 17 18.22 -1.54 11.27
C PRO A 17 17.35 -2.77 10.97
N PRO A 18 17.91 -3.99 10.98
CA PRO A 18 17.19 -5.22 10.58
C PRO A 18 15.99 -5.58 11.48
N ASN A 19 15.95 -5.03 12.71
CA ASN A 19 14.87 -5.23 13.67
C ASN A 19 13.88 -4.05 13.70
N LEU A 20 13.97 -3.11 12.76
CA LEU A 20 13.07 -1.97 12.70
C LEU A 20 11.64 -2.44 12.40
N GLN A 21 10.73 -2.12 13.31
CA GLN A 21 9.32 -2.52 13.20
C GLN A 21 8.42 -1.39 12.69
N LYS A 22 8.88 -0.14 12.75
CA LYS A 22 8.09 1.03 12.35
C LYS A 22 8.91 1.97 11.48
N VAL A 23 8.35 2.31 10.32
CA VAL A 23 8.91 3.29 9.39
C VAL A 23 7.85 4.36 9.13
N THR A 24 8.29 5.62 9.12
CA THR A 24 7.50 6.74 8.64
C THR A 24 8.28 7.48 7.58
N ILE A 25 7.72 7.57 6.38
CA ILE A 25 8.30 8.24 5.23
C ILE A 25 7.52 9.53 5.01
N ARG A 26 8.22 10.65 4.89
CA ARG A 26 7.64 11.97 4.65
C ARG A 26 8.26 12.59 3.41
N LYS A 27 7.49 13.34 2.63
CA LYS A 27 8.01 14.15 1.51
C LYS A 27 8.77 13.32 0.48
N TYR A 28 8.29 12.11 0.22
CA TYR A 28 8.95 11.20 -0.70
C TYR A 28 8.72 11.67 -2.14
N PRO A 29 9.79 11.98 -2.89
CA PRO A 29 9.67 12.69 -4.16
C PRO A 29 9.29 11.80 -5.37
N GLY A 30 9.21 10.47 -5.27
CA GLY A 30 8.81 9.71 -6.47
C GLY A 30 8.82 8.18 -6.45
N TYR A 31 8.44 7.67 -7.62
CA TYR A 31 7.66 6.47 -8.00
C TYR A 31 8.11 5.06 -7.59
N LEU A 32 9.29 4.86 -7.00
CA LEU A 32 9.82 3.53 -6.69
C LEU A 32 10.26 3.46 -5.25
N PHE A 33 9.99 2.38 -4.52
CA PHE A 33 10.58 2.22 -3.20
C PHE A 33 12.11 2.02 -3.30
N PRO A 34 12.87 2.42 -2.26
CA PRO A 34 14.26 1.98 -2.12
C PRO A 34 14.34 0.45 -1.98
N ASN A 35 15.40 -0.17 -2.49
CA ASN A 35 15.53 -1.64 -2.48
C ASN A 35 15.47 -2.23 -1.06
N TRP A 36 15.93 -1.48 -0.05
CA TRP A 36 15.89 -1.91 1.35
C TRP A 36 14.46 -2.13 1.87
N MET A 37 13.44 -1.53 1.27
CA MET A 37 12.06 -1.75 1.72
C MET A 37 11.52 -3.11 1.33
N GLU A 38 11.99 -3.64 0.19
CA GLU A 38 11.66 -4.98 -0.29
C GLU A 38 12.59 -6.03 0.35
N THR A 39 13.85 -5.68 0.65
CA THR A 39 14.90 -6.67 0.97
C THR A 39 15.41 -6.65 2.41
N ALA A 40 15.28 -5.55 3.15
CA ALA A 40 15.93 -5.37 4.47
C ALA A 40 14.95 -5.29 5.67
N LEU A 41 13.64 -5.28 5.42
CA LEU A 41 12.61 -4.95 6.41
C LEU A 41 11.66 -6.11 6.75
N ASN A 42 12.19 -7.33 6.87
CA ASN A 42 11.39 -8.52 7.21
C ASN A 42 10.60 -8.42 8.53
N ASN A 43 11.01 -7.52 9.43
CA ASN A 43 10.36 -7.28 10.73
C ASN A 43 9.41 -6.07 10.75
N LEU A 44 9.24 -5.37 9.63
CA LEU A 44 8.40 -4.18 9.56
C LEU A 44 6.94 -4.53 9.86
N ARG A 45 6.38 -3.89 10.87
CA ARG A 45 4.98 -4.05 11.31
C ARG A 45 4.13 -2.83 10.99
N VAL A 46 4.73 -1.65 10.98
CA VAL A 46 4.02 -0.37 10.81
C VAL A 46 4.72 0.46 9.75
N LEU A 47 3.99 0.83 8.70
CA LEU A 47 4.46 1.73 7.66
C LEU A 47 3.53 2.91 7.53
N HIS A 48 4.06 4.12 7.68
CA HIS A 48 3.32 5.36 7.46
C HIS A 48 3.94 6.12 6.30
N ILE A 49 3.14 6.50 5.32
CA ILE A 49 3.54 7.31 4.17
C ILE A 49 2.79 8.64 4.25
N VAL A 50 3.54 9.74 4.29
CA VAL A 50 3.01 11.10 4.50
C VAL A 50 3.51 12.01 3.39
N ASP A 51 2.61 12.79 2.78
CA ASP A 51 2.97 13.86 1.84
C ASP A 51 3.90 13.35 0.72
N VAL A 52 3.46 12.35 -0.05
CA VAL A 52 4.22 11.82 -1.20
C VAL A 52 3.52 12.16 -2.51
N LEU A 53 4.31 12.41 -3.56
CA LEU A 53 3.81 12.84 -4.86
C LEU A 53 3.12 11.71 -5.64
N SER A 54 3.57 10.47 -5.45
CA SER A 54 2.99 9.27 -6.06
C SER A 54 3.15 8.07 -5.13
N LEU A 55 2.19 7.13 -5.20
CA LEU A 55 2.32 5.85 -4.53
C LEU A 55 3.18 4.90 -5.37
N PRO A 56 4.28 4.34 -4.82
CA PRO A 56 5.01 3.27 -5.47
C PRO A 56 4.20 1.96 -5.47
N ALA A 57 4.66 0.92 -6.18
CA ALA A 57 4.04 -0.40 -6.10
C ALA A 57 4.17 -0.97 -4.69
N LEU A 58 3.03 -1.22 -4.03
CA LEU A 58 2.98 -1.52 -2.59
C LEU A 58 2.94 -3.02 -2.29
N GLY A 59 2.61 -3.87 -3.24
CA GLY A 59 2.55 -5.32 -2.96
C GLY A 59 3.91 -6.00 -2.84
N LYS A 60 5.01 -5.27 -3.01
CA LYS A 60 6.36 -5.74 -2.68
C LYS A 60 6.79 -5.43 -1.24
N LEU A 61 5.88 -4.87 -0.44
CA LEU A 61 6.12 -4.60 0.96
C LEU A 61 6.28 -5.91 1.77
N PRO A 62 6.99 -5.86 2.91
CA PRO A 62 7.20 -7.03 3.74
C PRO A 62 5.88 -7.69 4.19
N ALA A 63 5.79 -9.02 4.04
CA ALA A 63 4.62 -9.80 4.44
C ALA A 63 4.28 -9.72 5.95
N ALA A 64 5.21 -9.22 6.77
CA ALA A 64 5.04 -9.02 8.20
C ALA A 64 4.23 -7.77 8.59
N LEU A 65 3.91 -6.88 7.63
CA LEU A 65 3.23 -5.61 7.86
C LEU A 65 1.84 -5.82 8.45
N GLU A 66 1.53 -5.09 9.53
CA GLU A 66 0.27 -5.19 10.29
C GLU A 66 -0.54 -3.89 10.24
N GLU A 67 0.13 -2.74 10.09
CA GLU A 67 -0.50 -1.43 9.96
C GLU A 67 0.12 -0.65 8.80
N PHE A 68 -0.75 -0.11 7.94
CA PHE A 68 -0.36 0.76 6.84
C PHE A 68 -1.24 2.00 6.82
N LYS A 69 -0.60 3.17 6.87
CA LYS A 69 -1.27 4.48 6.84
C LYS A 69 -0.73 5.37 5.73
N PHE A 70 -1.65 5.96 4.98
CA PHE A 70 -1.41 7.06 4.05
C PHE A 70 -1.96 8.36 4.63
N VAL A 71 -1.17 9.43 4.57
CA VAL A 71 -1.51 10.74 5.11
C VAL A 71 -1.15 11.83 4.11
N GLU A 72 -2.06 12.78 3.88
CA GLU A 72 -1.78 14.01 3.12
C GLU A 72 -1.31 13.76 1.68
N LEU A 73 -1.87 12.76 0.97
CA LEU A 73 -1.50 12.50 -0.43
C LEU A 73 -2.34 13.36 -1.38
N GLN A 74 -1.90 14.60 -1.55
CA GLN A 74 -2.64 15.62 -2.30
C GLN A 74 -2.80 15.29 -3.78
N SER A 75 -1.85 14.60 -4.41
CA SER A 75 -1.89 14.33 -5.86
C SER A 75 -2.45 12.94 -6.23
N LEU A 76 -2.81 12.12 -5.23
CA LEU A 76 -3.26 10.76 -5.49
C LEU A 76 -4.72 10.76 -5.95
N ALA A 77 -4.95 10.44 -7.22
CA ALA A 77 -6.30 10.32 -7.79
C ALA A 77 -6.80 8.87 -7.90
N TYR A 78 -5.87 7.93 -8.07
CA TYR A 78 -6.16 6.53 -8.39
C TYR A 78 -5.22 5.59 -7.64
N ILE A 79 -5.77 4.49 -7.14
CA ILE A 79 -5.01 3.35 -6.60
C ILE A 79 -5.35 2.14 -7.45
N GLY A 80 -4.38 1.63 -8.22
CA GLY A 80 -4.55 0.46 -9.06
C GLY A 80 -4.07 -0.85 -8.42
N ARG A 81 -4.04 -1.92 -9.22
CA ARG A 81 -3.58 -3.25 -8.82
C ARG A 81 -2.10 -3.30 -8.41
N GLU A 82 -1.30 -2.32 -8.80
CA GLU A 82 0.07 -2.13 -8.32
C GLU A 82 0.15 -1.95 -6.80
N PHE A 83 -0.95 -1.48 -6.18
CA PHE A 83 -1.13 -1.48 -4.73
C PHE A 83 -0.97 -2.89 -4.15
N LEU A 84 -1.52 -3.90 -4.83
CA LEU A 84 -1.51 -5.29 -4.39
C LEU A 84 -0.25 -6.05 -4.83
N GLY A 85 0.57 -5.44 -5.70
CA GLY A 85 1.75 -6.09 -6.29
C GLY A 85 1.40 -7.27 -7.17
N LEU A 86 0.18 -7.28 -7.71
CA LEU A 86 -0.28 -8.25 -8.68
C LEU A 86 0.26 -7.86 -10.07
N PRO A 87 0.66 -8.84 -10.90
CA PRO A 87 0.99 -8.57 -12.30
C PRO A 87 -0.25 -8.07 -13.05
N GLU A 88 -0.04 -7.38 -14.18
CA GLU A 88 -1.13 -6.96 -15.05
C GLU A 88 -1.89 -8.15 -15.65
N ASP A 89 -1.16 -9.22 -15.99
CA ASP A 89 -1.73 -10.44 -16.57
C ASP A 89 -1.71 -11.58 -15.55
N ILE A 90 -2.88 -12.07 -15.15
CA ILE A 90 -3.02 -13.19 -14.20
C ILE A 90 -2.52 -14.52 -14.74
N ASP A 91 -2.53 -14.71 -16.07
CA ASP A 91 -1.91 -15.87 -16.70
C ASP A 91 -0.40 -15.98 -16.35
N SER A 92 0.21 -14.87 -15.94
CA SER A 92 1.60 -14.80 -15.46
C SER A 92 1.79 -15.34 -14.02
N LEU A 93 0.72 -15.48 -13.24
CA LEU A 93 0.77 -15.96 -11.85
C LEU A 93 1.02 -17.47 -11.75
N GLY A 94 0.78 -18.22 -12.83
CA GLY A 94 0.85 -19.68 -12.84
C GLY A 94 -0.13 -20.32 -11.84
N GLU A 95 0.16 -21.53 -11.38
CA GLU A 95 -0.64 -22.26 -10.36
C GLU A 95 -0.45 -21.70 -8.92
N SER A 96 0.19 -20.54 -8.79
CA SER A 96 0.60 -19.98 -7.50
C SER A 96 -0.49 -19.08 -6.93
N ASN A 97 -1.09 -19.48 -5.80
CA ASN A 97 -1.98 -18.58 -5.07
C ASN A 97 -1.19 -17.41 -4.48
N VAL A 98 -1.45 -16.19 -4.99
CA VAL A 98 -0.79 -14.98 -4.48
C VAL A 98 -1.59 -14.37 -3.34
N VAL A 99 -0.90 -14.04 -2.25
CA VAL A 99 -1.51 -13.41 -1.07
C VAL A 99 -0.96 -12.00 -0.89
N ALA A 100 -1.75 -11.00 -1.23
CA ALA A 100 -1.40 -9.60 -1.02
C ALA A 100 -1.69 -9.18 0.42
N PHE A 101 -0.70 -8.60 1.09
CA PHE A 101 -0.79 -8.11 2.48
C PHE A 101 -1.33 -9.17 3.49
N PRO A 102 -0.66 -10.32 3.64
CA PRO A 102 -1.19 -11.46 4.40
C PRO A 102 -1.45 -11.17 5.89
N ARG A 103 -0.74 -10.21 6.48
CA ARG A 103 -0.81 -9.88 7.92
C ARG A 103 -1.36 -8.50 8.23
N LEU A 104 -1.76 -7.74 7.20
CA LEU A 104 -2.21 -6.37 7.40
C LEU A 104 -3.55 -6.37 8.13
N LYS A 105 -3.62 -5.73 9.29
CA LYS A 105 -4.81 -5.63 10.14
C LYS A 105 -5.46 -4.26 10.03
N ILE A 106 -4.66 -3.21 9.86
CA ILE A 106 -5.12 -1.82 9.88
C ILE A 106 -4.66 -1.14 8.60
N LEU A 107 -5.62 -0.63 7.83
CA LEU A 107 -5.38 0.18 6.64
C LEU A 107 -6.09 1.52 6.78
N VAL A 108 -5.33 2.61 6.71
CA VAL A 108 -5.85 3.97 6.92
C VAL A 108 -5.45 4.88 5.78
N PHE A 109 -6.44 5.56 5.20
CA PHE A 109 -6.28 6.64 4.24
C PHE A 109 -6.76 7.93 4.91
N SER A 110 -5.90 8.94 5.03
CA SER A 110 -6.22 10.19 5.73
C SER A 110 -5.79 11.41 4.95
N HIS A 111 -6.71 12.34 4.71
CA HIS A 111 -6.50 13.58 3.96
C HIS A 111 -5.98 13.32 2.55
N LEU A 112 -6.77 12.58 1.76
CA LEU A 112 -6.52 12.30 0.35
C LEU A 112 -7.61 13.00 -0.48
N PRO A 113 -7.58 14.33 -0.62
CA PRO A 113 -8.72 15.09 -1.14
C PRO A 113 -9.04 14.76 -2.60
N ASN A 114 -8.02 14.45 -3.42
CA ASN A 114 -8.21 14.17 -4.84
C ASN A 114 -8.41 12.69 -5.18
N TRP A 115 -8.42 11.79 -4.18
CA TRP A 115 -8.52 10.36 -4.42
C TRP A 115 -9.94 9.97 -4.84
N GLN A 116 -10.09 9.47 -6.07
CA GLN A 116 -11.39 9.18 -6.66
C GLN A 116 -11.70 7.68 -6.67
N THR A 117 -10.71 6.87 -7.08
CA THR A 117 -10.94 5.47 -7.42
C THR A 117 -9.91 4.56 -6.77
N TRP A 118 -10.40 3.44 -6.24
CA TRP A 118 -9.60 2.29 -5.86
C TRP A 118 -10.01 1.12 -6.75
N GLN A 119 -9.08 0.66 -7.59
CA GLN A 119 -9.30 -0.48 -8.47
C GLN A 119 -9.61 -1.72 -7.64
N ASP A 120 -10.69 -2.39 -8.00
CA ASP A 120 -11.06 -3.71 -7.49
C ASP A 120 -10.39 -4.80 -8.32
N ILE A 121 -10.37 -6.03 -7.80
CA ILE A 121 -9.96 -7.21 -8.59
C ILE A 121 -10.99 -7.52 -9.68
N GLU A 122 -10.56 -8.18 -10.76
CA GLU A 122 -11.45 -8.59 -11.84
C GLU A 122 -12.30 -9.82 -11.45
N PRO A 123 -13.45 -10.06 -12.10
CA PRO A 123 -14.20 -11.30 -11.90
C PRO A 123 -13.43 -12.50 -12.43
N GLY A 124 -13.31 -13.56 -11.63
CA GLY A 124 -12.56 -14.78 -11.96
C GLY A 124 -11.16 -14.83 -11.35
N GLU A 125 -10.69 -13.73 -10.74
CA GLU A 125 -9.39 -13.68 -10.05
C GLU A 125 -9.47 -14.26 -8.62
N GLU A 126 -10.69 -14.47 -8.10
CA GLU A 126 -10.93 -14.84 -6.70
C GLU A 126 -10.35 -16.22 -6.31
N ASP A 127 -10.15 -17.12 -7.28
CA ASP A 127 -9.56 -18.45 -7.05
C ASP A 127 -8.02 -18.43 -7.05
N ALA A 128 -7.41 -17.41 -7.69
CA ALA A 128 -5.96 -17.29 -7.86
C ALA A 128 -5.32 -16.30 -6.87
N VAL A 129 -6.09 -15.35 -6.35
CA VAL A 129 -5.58 -14.26 -5.51
C VAL A 129 -6.36 -14.14 -4.21
N LEU A 130 -5.64 -13.99 -3.10
CA LEU A 130 -6.20 -13.64 -1.81
C LEU A 130 -5.68 -12.26 -1.38
N VAL A 131 -6.59 -11.30 -1.25
CA VAL A 131 -6.23 -9.92 -0.92
C VAL A 131 -6.66 -9.57 0.50
N LEU A 132 -5.72 -8.99 1.27
CA LEU A 132 -5.98 -8.43 2.59
C LEU A 132 -6.67 -9.42 3.57
N PRO A 133 -6.28 -10.71 3.62
CA PRO A 133 -7.02 -11.72 4.39
C PRO A 133 -7.07 -11.44 5.91
N GLY A 134 -6.06 -10.72 6.42
CA GLY A 134 -5.95 -10.33 7.82
C GLY A 134 -6.58 -8.97 8.17
N LEU A 135 -7.17 -8.26 7.20
CA LEU A 135 -7.62 -6.89 7.43
C LEU A 135 -8.80 -6.84 8.39
N GLN A 136 -8.67 -6.06 9.45
CA GLN A 136 -9.66 -5.91 10.52
C GLN A 136 -10.31 -4.52 10.46
N HIS A 137 -9.53 -3.48 10.16
CA HIS A 137 -9.98 -2.10 10.18
C HIS A 137 -9.55 -1.38 8.90
N LEU A 138 -10.53 -0.90 8.15
CA LEU A 138 -10.34 0.05 7.07
C LEU A 138 -10.89 1.40 7.50
N ALA A 139 -10.10 2.46 7.37
CA ALA A 139 -10.55 3.81 7.69
C ALA A 139 -10.14 4.84 6.64
N LEU A 140 -11.12 5.62 6.20
CA LEU A 140 -10.98 6.74 5.26
C LEU A 140 -11.41 8.01 5.99
N PHE A 141 -10.52 9.00 6.07
CA PHE A 141 -10.77 10.28 6.74
C PHE A 141 -10.39 11.43 5.83
N GLY A 142 -11.32 12.32 5.48
CA GLY A 142 -11.02 13.47 4.62
C GLY A 142 -10.59 13.04 3.21
N CYS A 143 -11.29 12.04 2.65
CA CYS A 143 -11.15 11.59 1.27
C CYS A 143 -12.39 12.05 0.47
N GLU A 144 -12.44 13.35 0.13
CA GLU A 144 -13.67 14.02 -0.32
C GLU A 144 -14.17 13.53 -1.68
N GLU A 145 -13.26 13.27 -2.62
CA GLU A 145 -13.59 12.82 -3.98
C GLU A 145 -13.76 11.30 -4.10
N PHE A 146 -13.60 10.55 -3.01
CA PHE A 146 -13.60 9.09 -3.04
C PHE A 146 -15.01 8.52 -3.26
N CYS A 147 -15.20 7.81 -4.37
CA CYS A 147 -16.54 7.39 -4.79
C CYS A 147 -16.86 5.92 -4.51
N PHE A 148 -15.88 5.00 -4.59
CA PHE A 148 -16.16 3.56 -4.63
C PHE A 148 -15.13 2.73 -3.87
N LEU A 149 -15.62 1.88 -2.95
CA LEU A 149 -14.83 0.84 -2.31
C LEU A 149 -14.68 -0.38 -3.24
N PRO A 150 -13.51 -1.06 -3.23
CA PRO A 150 -13.31 -2.29 -3.99
C PRO A 150 -14.02 -3.45 -3.30
N HIS A 151 -15.29 -3.68 -3.63
CA HIS A 151 -16.17 -4.63 -2.94
C HIS A 151 -15.68 -6.07 -3.01
N ARG A 152 -15.08 -6.52 -4.13
CA ARG A 152 -14.56 -7.90 -4.25
C ARG A 152 -13.35 -8.09 -3.36
N MET A 153 -12.41 -7.15 -3.38
CA MET A 153 -11.27 -7.13 -2.46
C MET A 153 -11.70 -7.21 -1.00
N LEU A 154 -12.66 -6.38 -0.59
CA LEU A 154 -13.14 -6.37 0.79
C LEU A 154 -13.92 -7.63 1.17
N ARG A 155 -14.56 -8.30 0.22
CA ARG A 155 -15.23 -9.59 0.46
C ARG A 155 -14.25 -10.71 0.81
N MET A 156 -13.02 -10.64 0.28
CA MET A 156 -11.94 -11.59 0.60
C MET A 156 -11.31 -11.33 1.98
N SER A 157 -11.50 -10.13 2.54
CA SER A 157 -11.04 -9.76 3.87
C SER A 157 -11.93 -10.41 4.96
N SER A 158 -11.77 -11.71 5.17
CA SER A 158 -12.58 -12.51 6.11
C SER A 158 -12.50 -12.06 7.57
N SER A 159 -11.46 -11.30 7.92
CA SER A 159 -11.23 -10.76 9.25
C SER A 159 -11.82 -9.36 9.47
N LEU A 160 -12.51 -8.77 8.47
CA LEU A 160 -12.92 -7.37 8.50
C LEU A 160 -13.98 -7.11 9.58
N GLN A 161 -13.67 -6.23 10.52
CA GLN A 161 -14.52 -5.89 11.67
C GLN A 161 -15.18 -4.53 11.50
N SER A 162 -14.50 -3.56 10.87
CA SER A 162 -15.04 -2.22 10.69
C SER A 162 -14.53 -1.53 9.43
N VAL A 163 -15.44 -0.84 8.76
CA VAL A 163 -15.13 0.16 7.73
C VAL A 163 -15.62 1.51 8.23
N THR A 164 -14.72 2.47 8.39
CA THR A 164 -15.04 3.85 8.79
C THR A 164 -14.77 4.79 7.64
N ILE A 165 -15.76 5.60 7.27
CA ILE A 165 -15.63 6.66 6.25
C ILE A 165 -16.12 7.94 6.92
N ARG A 166 -15.27 8.97 6.97
CA ARG A 166 -15.57 10.28 7.58
C ARG A 166 -14.98 11.43 6.79
#